data_AF-A0A3P1Y1S7-F1
#
_entry.id   AF-A0A3P1Y1S7-F1
#
_cell.length_a   1.000
_cell.length_b   1.000
_cell.length_c   1.000
_cell.angle_alpha   90.00
_cell.angle_beta   90.00
_cell.angle_gamma   90.00
#
_symmetry.space_group_name_H-M   'P 1'
#
loop_
_entity.id
_entity.type
_entity.pdbx_description
1 polymer ?
#
loop_
_entity_poly.entity_id
_entity_poly.type
_entity_poly.pdbx_seq_one_letter_code
_entity_poly.pdbx_strand_id
1 'polypeptide(L)'
;IGFTPTYSGCPATEHLIGAIREAMTTNGFTPVQVVLQLDPAWTTDWMTPDARERLREYGISPPAGHSCHAHLPPEVRCPRCASVHTTLISEFGSTACKALYRCDSCREPFDYFKCI
;
A
#
# COMPACT_ATOMS: atom_id res chain seq x y z
N ILE A 1 11.86 -15.16 10.69
CA ILE A 1 11.71 -13.84 10.03
C ILE A 1 10.30 -13.35 10.27
N GLY A 2 10.14 -12.14 10.80
CA GLY A 2 8.83 -11.53 10.99
C GLY A 2 8.32 -10.95 9.67
N PHE A 3 7.04 -11.18 9.37
CA PHE A 3 6.33 -10.56 8.26
C PHE A 3 5.08 -9.87 8.79
N THR A 4 4.98 -8.56 8.56
CA THR A 4 3.82 -7.75 8.96
C THR A 4 3.07 -7.33 7.71
N PRO A 5 1.81 -7.78 7.51
CA PRO A 5 1.01 -7.39 6.36
C PRO A 5 0.53 -5.95 6.51
N THR A 6 0.20 -5.30 5.40
CA THR A 6 -0.38 -3.94 5.38
C THR A 6 -1.61 -3.80 6.28
N TYR A 7 -2.42 -4.86 6.37
CA TYR A 7 -3.51 -4.98 7.33
C TYR A 7 -3.75 -6.47 7.65
N SER A 8 -4.34 -6.75 8.81
CA SER A 8 -4.51 -8.12 9.34
C SER A 8 -5.34 -9.05 8.46
N GLY A 9 -6.25 -8.51 7.65
CA GLY A 9 -7.13 -9.29 6.75
C GLY A 9 -6.65 -9.35 5.29
N CYS A 10 -5.36 -9.09 5.02
CA CYS A 10 -4.85 -9.05 3.65
C CYS A 10 -4.95 -10.43 2.97
N PRO A 11 -5.71 -10.57 1.87
CA PRO A 11 -5.89 -11.87 1.19
C PRO A 11 -4.59 -12.37 0.56
N ALA A 12 -3.59 -11.51 0.34
CA ALA A 12 -2.29 -11.88 -0.23
C ALA A 12 -1.29 -12.44 0.80
N THR A 13 -1.64 -12.47 2.10
CA THR A 13 -0.70 -12.82 3.19
C THR A 13 -0.06 -14.19 3.00
N GLU A 14 -0.85 -15.25 2.82
CA GLU A 14 -0.34 -16.61 2.65
C GLU A 14 0.53 -16.76 1.39
N HIS A 15 0.12 -16.11 0.31
CA HIS A 15 0.90 -16.10 -0.94
C HIS A 15 2.27 -15.45 -0.74
N LEU A 16 2.33 -14.29 -0.06
CA LEU A 16 3.58 -13.59 0.23
C LEU A 16 4.49 -14.40 1.17
N ILE A 17 3.93 -15.04 2.19
CA ILE A 17 4.69 -15.94 3.07
C ILE A 17 5.32 -17.09 2.28
N GLY A 18 4.57 -17.70 1.36
CA GLY A 18 5.08 -18.73 0.45
C GLY A 18 6.22 -18.22 -0.43
N ALA A 19 6.03 -17.08 -1.08
CA ALA A 19 7.04 -16.47 -1.94
C ALA A 19 8.34 -16.12 -1.18
N ILE A 20 8.24 -15.63 0.05
CA ILE A 20 9.41 -15.38 0.92
C ILE A 20 10.15 -16.69 1.20
N ARG A 21 9.42 -17.76 1.60
CA ARG A 21 10.04 -19.06 1.88
C ARG A 21 10.74 -19.63 0.65
N GLU A 22 10.11 -19.56 -0.51
CA GLU A 22 10.67 -20.02 -1.79
C GLU A 22 11.93 -19.25 -2.14
N ALA A 23 11.86 -17.91 -2.15
CA ALA A 23 13.00 -17.06 -2.50
C ALA A 23 14.21 -17.34 -1.60
N MET A 24 13.99 -17.51 -0.28
CA MET A 24 15.07 -17.80 0.65
C MET A 24 15.64 -19.20 0.50
N THR A 25 14.79 -20.20 0.31
CA THR A 25 15.23 -21.60 0.13
C THR A 25 16.06 -21.74 -1.14
N THR A 26 15.64 -21.09 -2.24
CA THR A 26 16.39 -21.06 -3.51
C THR A 26 17.77 -20.41 -3.38
N ASN A 27 17.93 -19.49 -2.42
CA ASN A 27 19.21 -18.87 -2.09
C ASN A 27 20.01 -19.64 -1.02
N GLY A 28 19.61 -20.87 -0.69
CA GLY A 28 20.37 -21.76 0.21
C GLY A 28 20.13 -21.54 1.70
N PHE A 29 19.22 -20.64 2.08
CA PHE A 29 18.84 -20.47 3.48
C PHE A 29 17.91 -21.62 3.88
N THR A 30 18.34 -22.49 4.81
CA THR A 30 17.53 -23.58 5.34
C THR A 30 17.93 -23.93 6.78
N PRO A 31 16.97 -24.14 7.71
CA PRO A 31 15.51 -24.04 7.52
C PRO A 31 14.99 -22.59 7.50
N VAL A 32 13.95 -22.31 6.71
CA VAL A 32 13.29 -20.98 6.65
C VAL A 32 11.99 -20.99 7.45
N GLN A 33 11.91 -20.14 8.47
CA GLN A 33 10.68 -19.88 9.21
C GLN A 33 10.25 -18.42 9.05
N VAL A 34 9.06 -18.23 8.48
CA VAL A 34 8.38 -16.93 8.37
C VAL A 34 7.22 -16.92 9.36
N VAL A 35 7.18 -15.90 10.22
CA VAL A 35 6.20 -15.72 11.30
C VAL A 35 5.38 -14.47 10.98
N LEU A 36 4.06 -14.62 10.96
CA LEU A 36 3.14 -13.49 10.85
C LEU A 36 3.21 -12.65 12.13
N GLN A 37 3.58 -11.39 12.00
CA GLN A 37 3.73 -10.45 13.10
C GLN A 37 2.68 -9.34 12.97
N LEU A 38 1.74 -9.27 13.91
CA LEU A 38 0.67 -8.26 13.94
C LEU A 38 0.97 -7.10 14.89
N ASP A 39 2.04 -7.20 15.68
CA ASP A 39 2.51 -6.16 16.59
C ASP A 39 4.02 -5.88 16.39
N PRO A 40 4.44 -4.62 16.18
CA PRO A 40 3.58 -3.48 15.89
C PRO A 40 2.83 -3.65 14.57
N ALA A 41 1.68 -2.99 14.44
CA ALA A 41 0.95 -2.93 13.19
C ALA A 41 1.79 -2.24 12.11
N TRP A 42 1.61 -2.65 10.85
CA TRP A 42 2.27 -2.01 9.72
C TRP A 42 1.86 -0.55 9.60
N THR A 43 2.79 0.32 9.25
CA THR A 43 2.54 1.74 8.96
C THR A 43 3.13 2.14 7.62
N THR A 44 2.48 3.11 6.95
CA THR A 44 3.00 3.75 5.74
C THR A 44 4.33 4.46 5.97
N ASP A 45 4.72 4.70 7.22
CA ASP A 45 6.05 5.22 7.58
C ASP A 45 7.17 4.24 7.25
N TRP A 46 6.88 2.94 7.15
CA TRP A 46 7.87 1.94 6.74
C TRP A 46 8.13 1.94 5.23
N MET A 47 7.36 2.71 4.45
CA MET A 47 7.57 2.83 3.01
C MET A 47 8.70 3.81 2.69
N THR A 48 9.67 3.34 1.91
CA THR A 48 10.75 4.18 1.39
C THR A 48 10.25 5.21 0.37
N PRO A 49 10.99 6.31 0.15
CA PRO A 49 10.68 7.27 -0.92
C PRO A 49 10.60 6.60 -2.30
N ASP A 50 11.50 5.66 -2.59
CA ASP A 50 11.49 4.88 -3.84
C ASP A 50 10.20 4.06 -4.01
N ALA A 51 9.72 3.40 -2.94
CA ALA A 51 8.46 2.65 -2.98
C ALA A 51 7.25 3.56 -3.26
N ARG A 52 7.24 4.78 -2.70
CA ARG A 52 6.20 5.78 -2.94
C ARG A 52 6.21 6.26 -4.40
N GLU A 53 7.41 6.44 -4.96
CA GLU A 53 7.56 6.85 -6.36
C GLU A 53 7.13 5.74 -7.32
N ARG A 54 7.50 4.48 -7.07
CA ARG A 54 7.04 3.35 -7.88
C ARG A 54 5.52 3.18 -7.89
N LEU A 55 4.84 3.46 -6.77
CA LEU A 55 3.37 3.50 -6.77
C LEU A 55 2.85 4.57 -7.73
N ARG A 56 3.41 5.78 -7.67
CA ARG A 56 3.03 6.90 -8.54
C ARG A 56 3.24 6.55 -10.01
N GLU A 57 4.39 5.99 -10.36
CA GLU A 57 4.72 5.54 -11.72
C GLU A 57 3.77 4.44 -12.21
N TYR A 58 3.36 3.53 -11.32
CA TYR A 58 2.36 2.51 -11.62
C TYR A 58 0.94 3.08 -11.76
N GLY A 59 0.72 4.36 -11.43
CA GLY A 59 -0.59 5.02 -11.51
C GLY A 59 -1.43 4.89 -10.25
N ILE A 60 -0.83 4.54 -9.11
CA ILE A 60 -1.45 4.55 -7.78
C ILE A 60 -0.97 5.79 -7.03
N SER A 61 -1.88 6.58 -6.47
CA SER A 61 -1.48 7.67 -5.58
C SER A 61 -0.89 7.09 -4.31
N PRO A 62 0.37 7.42 -3.95
CA PRO A 62 0.97 6.97 -2.69
C PRO A 62 0.24 7.60 -1.49
N PRO A 63 0.41 7.06 -0.27
CA PRO A 63 -0.18 7.62 0.95
C PRO A 63 0.20 9.08 1.16
N ALA A 64 -0.78 9.93 1.48
CA ALA A 64 -0.53 11.31 1.87
C ALA A 64 -0.15 11.36 3.36
N GLY A 65 1.09 11.76 3.66
CA GLY A 65 1.58 11.95 5.03
C GLY A 65 2.28 10.74 5.66
N HIS A 66 2.66 10.96 6.92
CA HIS A 66 3.29 10.01 7.83
C HIS A 66 2.28 9.64 8.91
N SER A 67 2.12 8.36 9.20
CA SER A 67 1.16 7.79 10.15
C SER A 67 -0.31 8.17 9.92
N CYS A 68 -1.23 7.32 10.39
CA CYS A 68 -2.68 7.48 10.20
C CYS A 68 -3.22 8.64 11.07
N HIS A 69 -2.97 9.89 10.72
CA HIS A 69 -3.62 11.02 11.38
C HIS A 69 -5.08 11.10 10.93
N ALA A 70 -5.98 10.47 11.69
CA ALA A 70 -7.43 10.37 11.44
C ALA A 70 -8.18 11.72 11.35
N HIS A 71 -7.50 12.85 11.54
CA HIS A 71 -8.11 14.16 11.72
C HIS A 71 -8.04 15.08 10.48
N LEU A 72 -7.34 14.68 9.41
CA LEU A 72 -7.29 15.45 8.18
C LEU A 72 -7.62 14.57 6.98
N PRO A 73 -8.54 14.99 6.10
CA PRO A 73 -8.72 14.31 4.82
C PRO A 73 -7.39 14.39 4.06
N PRO A 74 -6.83 13.25 3.61
CA PRO A 74 -5.56 13.27 2.90
C PRO A 74 -5.70 14.10 1.62
N GLU A 75 -4.73 14.98 1.36
CA GLU A 75 -4.60 15.64 0.06
C GLU A 75 -4.11 14.60 -0.96
N VAL A 76 -5.06 13.90 -1.58
CA VAL A 76 -4.77 12.85 -2.57
C VAL A 76 -4.43 13.49 -3.91
N ARG A 77 -3.20 13.27 -4.38
CA ARG A 77 -2.71 13.80 -5.66
C ARG A 77 -2.93 12.79 -6.78
N CYS A 78 -3.44 13.25 -7.91
CA CYS A 78 -3.53 12.42 -9.11
C CYS A 78 -2.11 11.97 -9.53
N PRO A 79 -1.84 10.66 -9.67
CA PRO A 79 -0.50 10.18 -10.03
C PRO A 79 -0.08 10.53 -11.46
N ARG A 80 -1.04 10.94 -12.31
CA ARG A 80 -0.82 11.29 -13.72
C ARG A 80 -0.54 12.77 -13.97
N CYS A 81 -1.32 13.66 -13.35
CA CYS A 81 -1.22 15.11 -13.60
C CYS A 81 -0.86 15.93 -12.36
N ALA A 82 -0.61 15.27 -11.22
CA ALA A 82 -0.29 15.88 -9.92
C ALA A 82 -1.37 16.81 -9.32
N SER A 83 -2.53 16.95 -9.98
CA SER A 83 -3.65 17.74 -9.47
C SER A 83 -4.14 17.21 -8.12
N VAL A 84 -4.46 18.14 -7.22
CA VAL A 84 -5.10 17.88 -5.92
C VAL A 84 -6.63 17.91 -6.01
N HIS A 85 -7.19 18.31 -7.16
CA HIS A 85 -8.62 18.29 -7.42
C HIS A 85 -9.04 16.86 -7.72
N THR A 86 -9.30 16.11 -6.65
CA THR A 86 -9.66 14.70 -6.71
C THR A 86 -10.89 14.44 -5.87
N THR A 87 -11.77 13.59 -6.37
CA THR A 87 -13.01 13.19 -5.70
C THR A 87 -12.90 11.72 -5.33
N LEU A 88 -13.16 11.39 -4.06
CA LEU A 88 -13.32 10.02 -3.60
C LEU A 88 -14.59 9.42 -4.23
N ILE A 89 -14.45 8.27 -4.88
CA ILE A 89 -15.56 7.53 -5.49
C ILE A 89 -16.00 6.37 -4.58
N SER A 90 -15.03 5.68 -3.97
CA SER A 90 -15.28 4.55 -3.09
C SER A 90 -14.15 4.41 -2.09
N GLU A 91 -14.50 4.15 -0.83
CA GLU A 91 -13.54 3.78 0.22
C GLU A 91 -12.78 2.49 -0.11
N PHE A 92 -13.27 1.68 -1.04
CA PHE A 92 -12.65 0.43 -1.47
C PHE A 92 -12.39 0.45 -2.98
N GLY A 93 -11.12 0.31 -3.35
CA GLY A 93 -10.64 0.21 -4.73
C GLY A 93 -10.31 -1.24 -5.10
N SER A 94 -9.20 -1.45 -5.82
CA SER A 94 -8.79 -2.79 -6.28
C SER A 94 -8.53 -3.80 -5.14
N THR A 95 -8.23 -3.31 -3.95
CA THR A 95 -7.93 -4.06 -2.73
C THR A 95 -8.40 -3.25 -1.53
N ALA A 96 -8.65 -3.87 -0.37
CA ALA A 96 -9.11 -3.15 0.81
C ALA A 96 -8.17 -2.01 1.24
N CYS A 97 -6.84 -2.17 1.10
CA CYS A 97 -5.82 -1.14 1.35
C CYS A 97 -5.77 -0.01 0.31
N LYS A 98 -6.67 0.00 -0.67
CA LYS A 98 -6.78 1.09 -1.64
C LYS A 98 -8.19 1.66 -1.65
N ALA A 99 -8.30 2.96 -1.89
CA ALA A 99 -9.56 3.66 -2.15
C ALA A 99 -9.58 4.13 -3.60
N LEU A 100 -10.75 4.19 -4.22
CA LEU A 100 -10.92 4.61 -5.60
C LEU A 100 -11.21 6.12 -5.67
N TYR A 101 -10.41 6.85 -6.43
CA TYR A 101 -10.56 8.27 -6.68
C TYR A 101 -10.73 8.56 -8.18
N ARG A 102 -11.24 9.74 -8.49
CA ARG A 102 -11.20 10.33 -9.83
C ARG A 102 -10.57 11.70 -9.75
N CYS A 103 -9.65 12.01 -10.67
CA CYS A 103 -9.13 13.36 -10.81
C CYS A 103 -10.11 14.21 -11.61
N ASP A 104 -10.53 15.36 -11.09
CA ASP A 104 -11.47 16.23 -11.81
C ASP A 104 -10.76 17.13 -12.85
N SER A 105 -9.43 17.25 -12.79
CA SER A 105 -8.63 17.96 -13.80
C SER A 105 -8.38 17.15 -15.07
N CYS A 106 -7.90 15.91 -14.95
CA CYS A 106 -7.64 15.05 -16.12
C CYS A 106 -8.73 14.01 -16.39
N ARG A 107 -9.73 13.89 -15.49
CA ARG A 107 -10.88 12.97 -15.56
C ARG A 107 -10.54 11.47 -15.45
N GLU A 108 -9.29 11.13 -15.16
CA GLU A 108 -8.86 9.74 -14.98
C GLU A 108 -9.23 9.19 -13.59
N PRO A 109 -9.75 7.96 -13.50
CA PRO A 109 -9.84 7.23 -12.25
C PRO A 109 -8.47 6.67 -11.84
N PHE A 110 -8.22 6.55 -10.53
CA PHE A 110 -7.00 5.98 -9.98
C PHE A 110 -7.21 5.44 -8.57
N ASP A 111 -6.40 4.47 -8.17
CA ASP A 111 -6.36 3.99 -6.78
C ASP A 111 -5.47 4.90 -5.93
N TYR A 112 -5.90 5.17 -4.69
CA TYR A 112 -5.10 5.75 -3.62
C TYR A 112 -4.73 4.65 -2.62
N PHE A 113 -3.45 4.46 -2.35
CA PHE A 113 -3.00 3.55 -1.30
C PHE A 113 -3.23 4.22 0.06
N LYS A 114 -4.21 3.72 0.81
CA LYS A 114 -4.64 4.34 2.06
C LYS A 114 -3.98 3.71 3.26
N CYS A 115 -3.93 4.50 4.33
CA CYS A 115 -3.71 4.01 5.67
C CYS A 115 -4.92 3.19 6.14
N ILE A 116 -4.69 2.04 6.80
CA ILE A 116 -5.72 1.18 7.42
C ILE A 116 -5.36 0.95 8.89
#